data_AF-A0A7X1P2Z5-F1
#
_entry.id   AF-A0A7X1P2Z5-F1
#
_cell.length_a   1.000
_cell.length_b   1.000
_cell.length_c   1.000
_cell.angle_alpha   90.00
_cell.angle_beta   90.00
_cell.angle_gamma   90.00
#
_symmetry.space_group_name_H-M   'P 1'
#
loop_
_entity.id
_entity.type
_entity.pdbx_description
1 polymer ?
#
loop_
_entity_poly.entity_id
_entity_poly.type
_entity_poly.pdbx_seq_one_letter_code
_entity_poly.pdbx_strand_id
1 'polypeptide(L)'
;MPDKPSSLREYVDDIIDDALARCTACGRCYEVCPMSGYSQALEGAAPREVVSQVLGVLRREPDRTLGLEFIGICTQSAACIPACPEGINPMLMLRAGRMVALGSLGDPKQIEGREEPQFFRKIDTYAALQLDDRELGEWHDRRLP
;
A
#
# COMPACT_ATOMS: atom_id res chain seq x y z
N MET A 1 11.57 9.83 19.71
CA MET A 1 10.82 9.78 18.44
C MET A 1 11.68 10.49 17.42
N PRO A 2 11.83 9.98 16.19
CA PRO A 2 12.50 10.76 15.16
C PRO A 2 11.80 12.12 15.02
N ASP A 3 12.55 13.15 14.66
CA ASP A 3 12.00 14.48 14.42
C ASP A 3 10.89 14.40 13.36
N LYS A 4 9.91 15.30 13.46
CA LYS A 4 8.84 15.38 12.48
C LYS A 4 9.44 15.68 11.09
N PRO A 5 9.09 14.93 10.04
CA PRO A 5 9.61 15.18 8.70
C PRO A 5 9.23 16.58 8.23
N SER A 6 10.16 17.24 7.55
CA SER A 6 9.99 18.61 7.04
C SER A 6 9.10 18.65 5.79
N SER A 7 8.91 17.51 5.11
CA SER A 7 8.04 17.40 3.93
C SER A 7 7.40 16.02 3.78
N LEU A 8 6.37 15.94 2.92
CA LEU A 8 5.78 14.65 2.52
C LEU A 8 6.79 13.76 1.79
N ARG A 9 7.68 14.34 1.00
CA ARG A 9 8.68 13.58 0.23
C ARG A 9 9.66 12.89 1.18
N GLU A 10 10.21 13.65 2.12
CA GLU A 10 11.10 13.12 3.16
C GLU A 10 10.42 12.00 3.96
N TYR A 11 9.16 12.19 4.36
CA TYR A 11 8.41 11.14 5.06
C TYR A 11 8.26 9.84 4.24
N VAL A 12 8.06 9.95 2.93
CA VAL A 12 7.96 8.78 2.05
C VAL A 12 9.32 8.13 1.86
N ASP A 13 10.38 8.92 1.71
CA ASP A 13 11.75 8.44 1.60
C ASP A 13 12.16 7.69 2.89
N ASP A 14 11.82 8.21 4.08
CA ASP A 14 12.04 7.53 5.37
C ASP A 14 11.35 6.15 5.43
N ILE A 15 10.13 6.03 4.91
CA ILE A 15 9.40 4.75 4.84
C ILE A 15 10.14 3.77 3.92
N ILE A 16 10.64 4.26 2.79
CA ILE A 16 11.38 3.44 1.81
C ILE A 16 12.69 2.95 2.44
N ASP A 17 13.45 3.85 3.05
CA ASP A 17 14.74 3.55 3.66
C ASP A 17 14.58 2.57 4.84
N ASP A 18 13.58 2.77 5.69
CA ASP A 18 13.26 1.85 6.79
C ASP A 18 12.95 0.44 6.28
N ALA A 19 12.13 0.34 5.22
CA ALA A 19 11.80 -0.93 4.59
C ALA A 19 13.03 -1.59 3.95
N LEU A 20 13.85 -0.84 3.21
CA LEU A 20 15.04 -1.37 2.55
C LEU A 20 16.13 -1.80 3.55
N ALA A 21 16.23 -1.14 4.70
CA ALA A 21 17.20 -1.45 5.73
C ALA A 21 16.81 -2.66 6.58
N ARG A 22 15.52 -2.82 6.92
CA ARG A 22 15.07 -3.83 7.90
C ARG A 22 14.29 -4.99 7.32
N CYS A 23 13.67 -4.87 6.14
CA CYS A 23 12.85 -5.95 5.59
C CYS A 23 13.71 -7.15 5.20
N THR A 24 13.46 -8.29 5.84
CA THR A 24 14.14 -9.58 5.55
C THR A 24 13.52 -10.35 4.37
N ALA A 25 12.57 -9.72 3.66
CA ALA A 25 11.76 -10.34 2.61
C ALA A 25 11.07 -11.66 3.04
N CYS A 26 10.77 -11.81 4.33
CA CYS A 26 10.28 -13.08 4.88
C CYS A 26 8.91 -13.53 4.35
N GLY A 27 8.10 -12.63 3.78
CA GLY A 27 6.82 -12.98 3.17
C GLY A 27 5.61 -12.96 4.11
N ARG A 28 5.78 -12.84 5.44
CA ARG A 28 4.65 -12.92 6.40
C ARG A 28 3.54 -11.90 6.15
N CYS A 29 3.91 -10.69 5.73
CA CYS A 29 2.96 -9.65 5.37
C CYS A 29 2.07 -10.02 4.16
N TYR A 30 2.60 -10.84 3.24
CA TYR A 30 1.90 -11.32 2.06
C TYR A 30 0.97 -12.50 2.43
N GLU A 31 1.44 -13.43 3.27
CA GLU A 31 0.68 -14.60 3.72
C GLU A 31 -0.63 -14.23 4.43
N VAL A 32 -0.61 -13.14 5.21
CA VAL A 32 -1.80 -12.65 5.93
C VAL A 32 -2.67 -11.68 5.11
N CYS A 33 -2.25 -11.32 3.90
CA CYS A 33 -2.95 -10.31 3.13
C CYS A 33 -4.24 -10.90 2.53
N PRO A 34 -5.42 -10.31 2.82
CA PRO A 34 -6.67 -10.83 2.26
C PRO A 34 -6.78 -10.62 0.75
N MET A 35 -5.96 -9.73 0.16
CA MET A 35 -6.07 -9.37 -1.25
C MET A 35 -5.34 -10.34 -2.18
N SER A 36 -4.33 -11.09 -1.72
CA SER A 36 -3.47 -11.91 -2.59
C SER A 36 -4.26 -12.97 -3.37
N GLY A 37 -5.33 -13.53 -2.77
CA GLY A 37 -6.21 -14.50 -3.42
C GLY A 37 -7.12 -13.94 -4.51
N TYR A 38 -7.16 -12.61 -4.70
CA TYR A 38 -7.96 -11.96 -5.75
C TYR A 38 -7.17 -11.64 -7.02
N SER A 39 -5.88 -12.01 -7.07
CA SER A 39 -5.04 -11.85 -8.25
C SER A 39 -4.59 -13.20 -8.79
N GLN A 40 -4.94 -13.49 -10.04
CA GLN A 40 -4.47 -14.70 -10.72
C GLN A 40 -2.94 -14.68 -10.92
N ALA A 41 -2.34 -13.51 -11.09
CA ALA A 41 -0.88 -13.37 -11.25
C ALA A 41 -0.10 -13.70 -9.97
N LEU A 42 -0.76 -13.68 -8.81
CA LEU A 42 -0.18 -14.02 -7.51
C LEU A 42 -0.48 -15.47 -7.09
N GLU A 43 -1.26 -16.20 -7.87
CA GLU A 43 -1.63 -17.59 -7.57
C GLU A 43 -0.38 -18.49 -7.57
N GLY A 44 -0.14 -19.18 -6.45
CA GLY A 44 1.03 -20.05 -6.29
C GLY A 44 2.37 -19.31 -6.14
N ALA A 45 2.40 -17.98 -6.16
CA ALA A 45 3.62 -17.20 -6.00
C ALA A 45 4.20 -17.38 -4.59
N ALA A 46 5.52 -17.58 -4.49
CA ALA A 46 6.17 -17.75 -3.21
C ALA A 46 6.18 -16.41 -2.43
N PRO A 47 5.75 -16.37 -1.16
CA PRO A 47 5.68 -15.13 -0.38
C PRO A 47 6.98 -14.33 -0.34
N ARG A 48 8.12 -15.03 -0.23
CA ARG A 48 9.45 -14.40 -0.25
C ARG A 48 9.77 -13.75 -1.59
N GLU A 49 9.37 -14.38 -2.69
CA GLU A 49 9.60 -13.85 -4.04
C GLU A 49 8.82 -12.56 -4.24
N VAL A 50 7.51 -12.57 -3.94
CA VAL A 50 6.66 -11.39 -4.08
C VAL A 50 7.20 -10.20 -3.27
N VAL A 51 7.53 -10.42 -2.00
CA VAL A 51 8.07 -9.34 -1.15
C VAL A 51 9.47 -8.90 -1.61
N SER A 52 10.32 -9.81 -2.09
CA SER A 52 11.60 -9.44 -2.69
C SER A 52 11.42 -8.55 -3.91
N GLN A 53 10.41 -8.85 -4.74
CA GLN A 53 10.10 -8.01 -5.89
C GLN A 53 9.54 -6.63 -5.48
N VAL A 54 8.74 -6.54 -4.41
CA VAL A 54 8.33 -5.25 -3.85
C VAL A 54 9.54 -4.40 -3.44
N LEU A 55 10.52 -5.00 -2.75
CA LEU A 55 11.77 -4.29 -2.42
C LEU A 55 12.52 -3.87 -3.68
N GLY A 56 12.51 -4.69 -4.73
CA GLY A 56 13.04 -4.32 -6.04
C GLY A 56 12.35 -3.09 -6.65
N VAL A 57 11.02 -2.99 -6.54
CA VAL A 57 10.28 -1.78 -6.96
C VAL A 57 10.75 -0.56 -6.18
N LEU A 58 10.93 -0.67 -4.86
CA LEU A 58 11.45 0.44 -4.03
C LEU A 58 12.87 0.86 -4.44
N ARG A 59 13.70 -0.10 -4.88
CA ARG A 59 15.05 0.15 -5.43
C ARG A 59 15.03 0.63 -6.89
N ARG A 60 13.86 0.76 -7.52
CA ARG A 60 13.70 1.08 -8.95
C ARG A 60 14.37 0.08 -9.89
N GLU A 61 14.37 -1.18 -9.49
CA GLU A 61 14.82 -2.26 -10.35
C GLU A 61 13.75 -2.59 -11.40
N PRO A 62 14.15 -2.91 -12.64
CA PRO A 62 13.20 -3.30 -13.68
C PRO A 62 12.61 -4.69 -13.41
N ASP A 63 11.53 -5.03 -14.13
CA ASP A 63 10.97 -6.39 -14.22
C ASP A 63 10.56 -6.99 -12.86
N ARG A 64 9.70 -6.28 -12.13
CA ARG A 64 9.19 -6.68 -10.81
C ARG A 64 7.69 -6.99 -10.85
N THR A 65 7.26 -7.81 -11.81
CA THR A 65 5.84 -8.05 -12.13
C THR A 65 4.99 -8.50 -10.94
N LEU A 66 5.45 -9.47 -10.13
CA LEU A 66 4.72 -9.92 -8.93
C LEU A 66 4.68 -8.84 -7.85
N GLY A 67 5.77 -8.08 -7.71
CA GLY A 67 5.83 -6.95 -6.78
C GLY A 67 4.85 -5.84 -7.17
N LEU A 68 4.82 -5.49 -8.46
CA LEU A 68 3.91 -4.49 -9.03
C LEU A 68 2.45 -4.93 -8.92
N GLU A 69 2.15 -6.21 -9.16
CA GLU A 69 0.82 -6.78 -8.98
C GLU A 69 0.37 -6.64 -7.51
N PHE A 70 1.21 -7.07 -6.57
CA PHE A 70 0.88 -6.99 -5.14
C PHE A 70 0.70 -5.54 -4.66
N ILE A 71 1.51 -4.61 -5.16
CA ILE A 71 1.35 -3.17 -4.93
C ILE A 71 0.02 -2.65 -5.50
N GLY A 72 -0.34 -3.10 -6.71
CA GLY A 72 -1.54 -2.69 -7.43
C GLY A 72 -2.83 -3.04 -6.69
N ILE A 73 -2.92 -4.28 -6.21
CA ILE A 73 -4.11 -4.82 -5.52
C ILE A 73 -4.24 -4.39 -4.05
N CYS A 74 -3.24 -3.70 -3.50
CA CYS A 74 -3.27 -3.28 -2.09
C CYS A 74 -4.43 -2.30 -1.82
N THR A 75 -5.32 -2.71 -0.91
CA THR A 75 -6.49 -1.93 -0.45
C THR A 75 -6.29 -1.27 0.91
N GLN A 76 -5.07 -1.35 1.47
CA GLN A 76 -4.73 -0.78 2.79
C GLN A 76 -5.51 -1.41 3.96
N SER A 77 -5.74 -2.73 3.92
CA SER A 77 -6.40 -3.49 5.01
C SER A 77 -5.62 -3.53 6.33
N ALA A 78 -4.35 -3.13 6.33
CA ALA A 78 -3.44 -3.11 7.49
C ALA A 78 -3.16 -4.48 8.16
N ALA A 79 -3.72 -5.60 7.67
CA ALA A 79 -3.50 -6.94 8.22
C ALA A 79 -2.01 -7.34 8.30
N CYS A 80 -1.19 -6.79 7.40
CA CYS A 80 0.24 -7.02 7.35
C CYS A 80 1.06 -6.35 8.47
N ILE A 81 0.54 -5.29 9.11
CA ILE A 81 1.26 -4.53 10.14
C ILE A 81 1.61 -5.42 11.35
N PRO A 82 0.65 -6.08 12.03
CA PRO A 82 0.96 -6.93 13.16
C PRO A 82 1.73 -8.21 12.80
N ALA A 83 1.74 -8.62 11.52
CA ALA A 83 2.42 -9.84 11.07
C ALA A 83 3.92 -9.66 10.78
N CYS A 84 4.41 -8.41 10.72
CA CYS A 84 5.80 -8.14 10.39
C CYS A 84 6.73 -8.42 11.59
N PRO A 85 7.66 -9.39 11.49
CA PRO A 85 8.56 -9.71 12.60
C PRO A 85 9.61 -8.62 12.85
N GLU A 86 9.92 -7.82 11.82
CA GLU A 86 10.91 -6.74 11.89
C GLU A 86 10.33 -5.44 12.45
N GLY A 87 9.00 -5.35 12.63
CA GLY A 87 8.34 -4.14 13.11
C GLY A 87 8.41 -2.94 12.15
N ILE A 88 8.65 -3.17 10.85
CA ILE A 88 8.37 -2.15 9.81
C ILE A 88 6.86 -2.06 9.59
N ASN A 89 6.38 -1.03 8.88
CA ASN A 89 4.98 -0.92 8.49
C ASN A 89 4.80 -1.36 7.02
N PRO A 90 4.39 -2.62 6.74
CA PRO A 90 4.34 -3.11 5.35
C PRO A 90 3.21 -2.46 4.54
N MET A 91 2.16 -1.97 5.20
CA MET A 91 1.09 -1.23 4.52
C MET A 91 1.63 0.08 3.96
N LEU A 92 2.40 0.84 4.76
CA LEU A 92 3.06 2.06 4.29
C LEU A 92 4.16 1.75 3.27
N MET A 93 4.90 0.65 3.44
CA MET A 93 5.84 0.16 2.43
C MET A 93 5.16 -0.05 1.06
N LEU A 94 4.00 -0.73 1.01
CA LEU A 94 3.26 -0.90 -0.25
C LEU A 94 2.71 0.43 -0.78
N ARG A 95 2.30 1.34 0.10
CA ARG A 95 1.84 2.67 -0.31
C ARG A 95 2.97 3.49 -0.96
N ALA A 96 4.16 3.47 -0.37
CA ALA A 96 5.36 4.08 -0.96
C ALA A 96 5.71 3.41 -2.30
N GLY A 97 5.68 2.07 -2.36
CA GLY A 97 5.86 1.31 -3.61
C GLY A 97 4.84 1.69 -4.69
N ARG A 98 3.59 1.95 -4.33
CA ARG A 98 2.56 2.43 -5.27
C ARG A 98 2.89 3.82 -5.81
N MET A 99 3.44 4.72 -4.99
CA MET A 99 3.87 6.05 -5.44
C MET A 99 5.04 5.95 -6.43
N VAL A 100 5.99 5.05 -6.19
CA VAL A 100 7.08 4.74 -7.14
C VAL A 100 6.49 4.18 -8.45
N ALA A 101 5.64 3.15 -8.35
CA ALA A 101 5.07 2.48 -9.53
C ALA A 101 4.16 3.39 -10.37
N LEU A 102 3.49 4.38 -9.76
CA LEU A 102 2.71 5.40 -10.48
C LEU A 102 3.55 6.56 -11.01
N GLY A 103 4.86 6.61 -10.70
CA GLY A 103 5.74 7.71 -11.06
C GLY A 103 5.49 9.01 -10.28
N SER A 104 4.76 8.95 -9.16
CA SER A 104 4.43 10.13 -8.35
C SER A 104 5.65 10.79 -7.69
N LEU A 105 6.77 10.07 -7.61
CA LEU A 105 8.03 10.57 -7.06
C LEU A 105 9.02 11.05 -8.14
N GLY A 106 8.63 11.02 -9.42
CA GLY A 106 9.50 11.34 -10.57
C GLY A 106 10.06 10.11 -11.29
N ASP A 107 9.70 8.91 -10.83
CA ASP A 107 10.07 7.64 -11.45
C ASP A 107 9.23 7.36 -12.72
N PRO A 108 9.68 6.51 -13.66
CA PRO A 108 8.85 6.05 -14.76
C PRO A 108 7.61 5.29 -14.27
N LYS A 109 6.46 5.55 -14.89
CA LYS A 109 5.20 4.85 -14.60
C LYS A 109 5.31 3.36 -15.00
N GLN A 110 4.97 2.47 -14.08
CA GLN A 110 5.03 1.00 -14.22
C GLN A 110 3.67 0.32 -14.08
N ILE A 111 2.70 0.96 -13.42
CA ILE A 111 1.31 0.48 -13.30
C ILE A 111 0.33 1.55 -13.75
N GLU A 112 -0.85 1.12 -14.18
CA GLU A 112 -1.94 2.04 -14.48
C GLU A 112 -2.51 2.73 -13.23
N GLY A 113 -3.02 3.94 -13.45
CA GLY A 113 -3.66 4.74 -12.41
C GLY A 113 -5.00 4.14 -11.97
N ARG A 114 -5.70 4.83 -11.07
CA ARG A 114 -7.07 4.43 -10.74
C ARG A 114 -7.95 4.55 -11.98
N GLU A 115 -8.68 3.48 -12.28
CA GLU A 115 -9.64 3.47 -13.40
C GLU A 115 -10.75 4.52 -13.24
N GLU A 116 -11.09 4.88 -12.00
CA GLU A 116 -12.10 5.90 -11.68
C GLU A 116 -11.51 7.03 -10.81
N PRO A 117 -11.09 8.15 -11.41
CA PRO A 117 -10.54 9.30 -10.69
C PRO A 117 -11.52 9.91 -9.69
N GLN A 118 -12.84 9.76 -9.89
CA GLN A 118 -13.88 10.35 -9.03
C GLN A 118 -14.45 9.35 -8.02
N PHE A 119 -13.79 8.20 -7.80
CA PHE A 119 -14.30 7.10 -6.99
C PHE A 119 -14.80 7.55 -5.60
N PHE A 120 -14.01 8.35 -4.88
CA PHE A 120 -14.42 8.85 -3.57
C PHE A 120 -15.61 9.82 -3.64
N ARG A 121 -15.67 10.69 -4.65
CA ARG A 121 -16.84 11.57 -4.83
C ARG A 121 -18.12 10.76 -5.05
N LYS A 122 -18.03 9.64 -5.77
CA LYS A 122 -19.17 8.73 -5.94
C LYS A 122 -19.57 8.10 -4.61
N ILE A 123 -18.62 7.61 -3.81
CA ILE A 123 -18.90 7.09 -2.46
C ILE A 123 -19.60 8.15 -1.61
N ASP A 124 -19.04 9.37 -1.56
CA ASP A 124 -19.62 10.47 -0.76
C ASP A 124 -21.05 10.80 -1.22
N THR A 125 -21.28 10.80 -2.54
CA THR A 125 -22.61 11.02 -3.11
C THR A 125 -23.59 9.91 -2.73
N TYR A 126 -23.20 8.63 -2.82
CA TYR A 126 -24.06 7.52 -2.43
C TYR A 126 -24.33 7.51 -0.93
N ALA A 127 -23.31 7.80 -0.10
CA ALA A 127 -23.47 7.93 1.33
C ALA A 127 -24.50 9.01 1.68
N ALA A 128 -24.41 10.19 1.06
CA ALA A 128 -25.36 11.28 1.25
C ALA A 128 -26.80 10.97 0.79
N LEU A 129 -26.99 9.98 -0.10
CA LEU A 129 -28.32 9.53 -0.54
C LEU A 129 -28.92 8.43 0.35
N GLN A 130 -28.08 7.71 1.11
CA GLN A 130 -28.48 6.52 1.86
C GLN A 130 -28.46 6.71 3.38
N LEU A 131 -27.69 7.67 3.88
CA LEU A 131 -27.50 7.94 5.30
C LEU A 131 -28.16 9.27 5.68
N ASP A 132 -28.71 9.35 6.89
CA ASP A 132 -29.13 10.62 7.47
C ASP A 132 -27.93 11.46 7.96
N ASP A 133 -28.16 12.74 8.28
CA ASP A 133 -27.09 13.66 8.73
C ASP A 133 -26.37 13.18 10.00
N ARG A 134 -27.06 12.45 10.88
CA ARG A 134 -26.48 11.89 12.10
C ARG A 134 -25.59 10.70 11.76
N GLU A 135 -26.06 9.78 10.93
CA GLU A 135 -25.32 8.62 10.46
C GLU A 135 -24.07 9.02 9.66
N LEU A 136 -24.16 10.06 8.83
CA LEU A 136 -23.00 10.65 8.14
C LEU A 136 -21.99 11.25 9.13
N GLY A 137 -22.48 11.93 10.17
CA GLY A 137 -21.63 12.47 11.24
C GLY A 137 -20.88 11.37 11.99
N GLU A 138 -21.56 10.27 12.32
CA GLU A 138 -20.97 9.09 12.95
C GLU A 138 -19.94 8.41 12.03
N TRP A 139 -20.26 8.24 10.74
CA TRP A 139 -19.35 7.61 9.77
C TRP A 139 -18.05 8.39 9.55
N HIS A 140 -18.12 9.73 9.56
CA HIS A 140 -16.94 10.58 9.39
C HIS A 140 -16.11 10.76 10.67
N ASP A 141 -16.61 10.38 11.86
CA ASP A 141 -15.82 10.44 13.08
C ASP A 141 -14.76 9.32 13.11
N ARG A 142 -13.54 9.67 12.68
CA ARG A 142 -12.34 8.82 12.67
C ARG A 142 -11.87 8.33 14.06
N ARG A 143 -12.62 8.60 15.13
CA ARG A 143 -12.35 8.15 16.51
C ARG A 143 -13.16 6.92 16.91
N LEU A 144 -14.08 6.45 16.07
CA LEU A 144 -14.71 5.14 16.27
C LEU A 144 -13.73 4.02 15.84
N PRO A 145 -13.70 2.90 16.60
CA PRO A 145 -12.64 1.89 16.54
C PRO A 145 -12.47 1.20 15.18
#